data_AF-A0AAE1WB97-F1
#
_entry.id   AF-A0AAE1WB97-F1
#
_cell.length_a   1.000
_cell.length_b   1.000
_cell.length_c   1.000
_cell.angle_alpha   90.00
_cell.angle_beta   90.00
_cell.angle_gamma   90.00
#
_symmetry.space_group_name_H-M   'P 1'
#
loop_
_entity.id
_entity.type
_entity.pdbx_description
1 polymer ?
#
loop_
_entity_poly.entity_id
_entity_poly.type
_entity_poly.pdbx_seq_one_letter_code
_entity_poly.pdbx_strand_id
1 'polypeptide(L)'
;MYYAAANGLVEAFNKILCNLLKKVVAKSKRDWHTRIGEALCAYRTTVRTPTQATLYALVYGVETVLPLEQQIPSLRIAIQEGLIEEENAQIRLEELEAFDEKRLKAQQRLKCYQARLSRSFNKRVHLRSFQVGDLVLAVRRPIITTHRMENKFLRK
;
A
#
# COMPACT_ATOMS: atom_id res chain seq x y z
N MET A 1 -19.97 8.97 11.88
CA MET A 1 -19.06 10.13 11.71
C MET A 1 -17.88 9.65 10.88
N TYR A 2 -17.71 10.09 9.63
CA TYR A 2 -16.60 9.66 8.77
C TYR A 2 -15.41 10.61 8.95
N TYR A 3 -14.27 10.10 9.42
CA TYR A 3 -13.07 10.90 9.68
C TYR A 3 -12.00 10.60 8.62
N ALA A 4 -12.07 11.34 7.51
CA ALA A 4 -11.17 11.17 6.36
C ALA A 4 -9.69 11.38 6.69
N ALA A 5 -9.38 12.18 7.71
CA ALA A 5 -7.99 12.50 8.07
C ALA A 5 -7.23 11.34 8.74
N ALA A 6 -7.88 10.43 9.48
CA ALA A 6 -7.22 9.21 9.98
C ALA A 6 -7.22 8.07 8.95
N ASN A 7 -8.20 8.03 8.05
CA ASN A 7 -8.40 6.90 7.14
C ASN A 7 -7.60 6.99 5.83
N GLY A 8 -6.83 8.04 5.59
CA GLY A 8 -6.17 8.28 4.31
C GLY A 8 -5.25 7.14 3.82
N LEU A 9 -4.52 6.47 4.73
CA LEU A 9 -3.68 5.32 4.36
C LEU A 9 -4.51 4.09 3.98
N VAL A 10 -5.58 3.81 4.73
CA VAL A 10 -6.50 2.71 4.47
C VAL A 10 -7.25 2.95 3.16
N GLU A 11 -7.70 4.17 2.92
CA GLU A 11 -8.35 4.58 1.68
C GLU A 11 -7.41 4.45 0.47
N ALA A 12 -6.15 4.89 0.61
CA ALA A 12 -5.15 4.74 -0.45
C ALA A 12 -4.88 3.27 -0.76
N PHE A 13 -4.76 2.41 0.25
CA PHE A 13 -4.62 0.97 0.09
C PHE A 13 -5.85 0.36 -0.62
N ASN A 14 -7.06 0.66 -0.13
CA ASN A 14 -8.30 0.17 -0.72
C ASN A 14 -8.42 0.58 -2.20
N LYS A 15 -8.03 1.81 -2.55
CA LYS A 15 -7.99 2.27 -3.94
C LYS A 15 -7.06 1.41 -4.81
N ILE A 16 -5.88 1.07 -4.30
CA ILE A 16 -4.92 0.21 -5.02
C ILE A 16 -5.48 -1.20 -5.19
N LEU A 17 -6.03 -1.78 -4.12
CA LEU A 17 -6.63 -3.11 -4.15
C LEU A 17 -7.78 -3.19 -5.15
N CYS A 18 -8.70 -2.22 -5.14
CA CYS A 18 -9.78 -2.13 -6.11
C CYS A 18 -9.27 -2.03 -7.55
N ASN A 19 -8.18 -1.29 -7.80
CA ASN A 19 -7.60 -1.17 -9.13
C ASN A 19 -6.95 -2.48 -9.61
N LEU A 20 -6.31 -3.23 -8.71
CA LEU A 20 -5.77 -4.56 -9.03
C LEU A 20 -6.90 -5.56 -9.30
N LEU A 21 -7.93 -5.60 -8.45
CA LEU A 21 -9.10 -6.47 -8.64
C LEU A 21 -9.82 -6.18 -9.96
N LYS A 22 -9.96 -4.91 -10.37
CA LYS A 22 -10.53 -4.57 -11.68
C LYS A 22 -9.79 -5.22 -12.85
N LYS A 23 -8.48 -5.41 -12.74
CA LYS A 23 -7.65 -6.04 -13.78
C LYS A 23 -7.79 -7.56 -13.77
N VAL A 24 -7.89 -8.18 -12.59
CA VAL A 24 -7.93 -9.64 -12.45
C VAL A 24 -9.34 -10.21 -12.69
N VAL A 25 -10.39 -9.47 -12.30
CA VAL A 25 -11.80 -9.93 -12.30
C VAL A 25 -12.54 -9.51 -13.59
N ALA A 26 -11.80 -9.19 -14.66
CA ALA A 26 -12.28 -8.41 -15.81
C ALA A 26 -13.52 -8.97 -16.54
N LYS A 27 -13.81 -10.28 -16.46
CA LYS A 27 -14.94 -10.92 -17.16
C LYS A 27 -16.22 -11.02 -16.34
N SER A 28 -16.15 -11.42 -15.08
CA SER A 28 -17.35 -11.81 -14.31
C SER A 28 -17.72 -10.78 -13.24
N LYS A 29 -16.78 -9.96 -12.73
CA LYS A 29 -16.94 -9.07 -11.54
C LYS A 29 -17.47 -9.76 -10.26
N ARG A 30 -17.98 -10.99 -10.35
CA ARG A 30 -18.58 -11.78 -9.27
C ARG A 30 -17.55 -12.69 -8.60
N ASP A 31 -16.45 -13.00 -9.27
CA ASP A 31 -15.35 -13.84 -8.77
C ASP A 31 -14.26 -13.04 -8.02
N TRP A 32 -14.55 -11.81 -7.58
CA TRP A 32 -13.54 -11.00 -6.87
C TRP A 32 -13.02 -11.66 -5.58
N HIS A 33 -13.88 -12.42 -4.90
CA HIS A 33 -13.55 -13.08 -3.63
C HIS A 33 -12.59 -14.24 -3.82
N THR A 34 -12.63 -14.94 -4.96
CA THR A 34 -11.66 -16.00 -5.29
C THR A 34 -10.35 -15.40 -5.82
N ARG A 35 -10.41 -14.26 -6.50
CA ARG A 35 -9.24 -13.58 -7.11
C ARG A 35 -8.51 -12.61 -6.17
N ILE A 36 -9.02 -12.36 -4.97
CA ILE A 36 -8.41 -11.42 -4.02
C ILE A 36 -6.99 -11.84 -3.63
N GLY A 37 -6.74 -13.15 -3.53
CA GLY A 37 -5.40 -13.69 -3.24
C GLY A 37 -4.38 -13.31 -4.31
N GLU A 38 -4.75 -13.39 -5.59
CA GLU A 38 -3.90 -13.00 -6.72
C GLU A 38 -3.60 -11.50 -6.70
N ALA A 39 -4.60 -10.66 -6.44
CA ALA A 39 -4.42 -9.21 -6.33
C ALA A 39 -3.51 -8.84 -5.15
N LEU A 40 -3.67 -9.50 -4.00
CA LEU A 40 -2.80 -9.29 -2.85
C LEU A 40 -1.38 -9.79 -3.09
N CYS A 41 -1.21 -10.93 -3.78
CA CYS A 41 0.10 -11.43 -4.18
C CYS A 41 0.81 -10.40 -5.05
N ALA A 42 0.18 -9.96 -6.15
CA ALA A 42 0.73 -8.93 -7.02
C ALA A 42 1.10 -7.64 -6.25
N TYR A 43 0.25 -7.21 -5.31
CA TYR A 43 0.55 -6.06 -4.47
C TYR A 43 1.80 -6.25 -3.60
N ARG A 44 1.98 -7.44 -3.03
CA ARG A 44 3.10 -7.77 -2.13
C ARG A 44 4.42 -7.93 -2.87
N THR A 45 4.38 -8.47 -4.09
CA THR A 45 5.56 -8.86 -4.87
C THR A 45 6.01 -7.84 -5.91
N THR A 46 5.21 -6.79 -6.16
CA THR A 46 5.59 -5.71 -7.08
C THR A 46 6.43 -4.65 -6.37
N VAL A 47 7.56 -4.28 -6.96
CA VAL A 47 8.40 -3.17 -6.50
C VAL A 47 7.63 -1.86 -6.56
N ARG A 48 7.58 -1.13 -5.44
CA ARG A 48 6.80 0.11 -5.33
C ARG A 48 7.71 1.31 -5.57
N THR A 49 7.33 2.21 -6.46
CA THR A 49 8.12 3.42 -6.78
C THR A 49 8.54 4.25 -5.56
N PRO A 50 7.70 4.45 -4.52
CA PRO A 50 8.07 5.27 -3.36
C PRO A 50 9.17 4.65 -2.48
N THR A 51 9.17 3.33 -2.33
CA THR A 51 10.11 2.59 -1.45
C THR A 51 11.24 1.94 -2.23
N GLN A 52 11.07 1.71 -3.53
CA GLN A 52 11.98 0.96 -4.42
C GLN A 52 12.25 -0.47 -3.92
N ALA A 53 11.29 -1.06 -3.21
CA ALA A 53 11.32 -2.43 -2.71
C ALA A 53 9.92 -3.05 -2.85
N THR A 54 9.85 -4.38 -2.84
CA THR A 54 8.58 -5.11 -2.70
C THR A 54 8.09 -4.99 -1.26
N LEU A 55 6.77 -5.10 -1.04
CA LEU A 55 6.25 -5.07 0.33
C LEU A 55 6.64 -6.33 1.10
N TYR A 56 6.72 -7.47 0.40
CA TYR A 56 7.15 -8.74 1.00
C TYR A 56 8.56 -8.63 1.58
N ALA A 57 9.52 -8.11 0.81
CA ALA A 57 10.89 -7.93 1.28
C ALA A 57 11.01 -6.98 2.47
N LEU A 58 10.14 -5.97 2.57
CA LEU A 58 10.11 -5.06 3.73
C LEU A 58 9.53 -5.67 5.00
N VAL A 59 8.81 -6.79 4.89
CA VAL A 59 8.22 -7.52 6.03
C VAL A 59 9.10 -8.69 6.45
N TYR A 60 9.64 -9.44 5.49
CA TYR A 60 10.35 -10.70 5.75
C TYR A 60 11.86 -10.65 5.48
N GLY A 61 12.39 -9.53 4.98
CA GLY A 61 13.82 -9.31 4.72
C GLY A 61 14.37 -9.88 3.42
N VAL A 62 13.60 -10.73 2.75
CA VAL A 62 13.96 -11.40 1.49
C VAL A 62 12.84 -11.27 0.47
N GLU A 63 13.18 -11.34 -0.81
CA GLU A 63 12.17 -11.42 -1.88
C GLU A 63 11.43 -12.76 -1.82
N THR A 64 10.14 -12.75 -2.15
CA THR A 64 9.40 -14.02 -2.22
C THR A 64 9.85 -14.82 -3.44
N VAL A 65 9.92 -16.14 -3.28
CA VAL A 65 9.96 -17.05 -4.43
C VAL A 65 8.56 -17.08 -5.03
N LEU A 66 8.45 -16.83 -6.34
CA LEU A 66 7.16 -16.84 -7.03
C LEU A 66 6.79 -18.27 -7.44
N PRO A 67 5.49 -18.63 -7.51
CA PRO A 67 5.08 -19.95 -7.99
C PRO A 67 5.65 -20.31 -9.37
N LEU A 68 5.83 -19.31 -10.24
CA LEU A 68 6.44 -19.50 -11.56
C LEU A 68 7.92 -19.91 -11.47
N GLU A 69 8.66 -19.36 -10.51
CA GLU A 69 10.07 -19.71 -10.27
C GLU A 69 10.23 -21.13 -9.74
N GLN A 70 9.18 -21.68 -9.10
CA GLN A 70 9.15 -23.07 -8.66
C GLN A 70 8.75 -24.03 -9.78
N GLN A 71 7.78 -23.64 -10.63
CA GLN A 71 7.38 -24.44 -11.80
C GLN A 71 8.48 -24.50 -12.86
N ILE A 72 9.21 -23.40 -13.03
CA ILE A 72 10.37 -23.29 -13.92
C ILE A 72 11.56 -22.99 -13.00
N PRO A 73 12.32 -24.03 -12.56
CA PRO A 73 13.36 -23.89 -11.56
C PRO A 73 14.27 -22.70 -11.84
N SER A 74 14.08 -21.64 -11.06
CA SER A 74 14.89 -20.43 -11.18
C SER A 74 16.30 -20.68 -10.64
N LEU A 75 17.26 -19.85 -11.03
CA LEU A 75 18.63 -19.90 -10.50
C LEU A 75 18.65 -19.84 -8.96
N ARG A 76 17.74 -19.08 -8.35
CA ARG A 76 17.66 -18.98 -6.88
C ARG A 76 17.31 -20.32 -6.24
N ILE A 77 16.33 -21.03 -6.81
CA ILE A 77 15.92 -22.35 -6.30
C ILE A 77 17.03 -23.37 -6.53
N ALA A 78 17.63 -23.39 -7.72
CA ALA A 78 18.72 -24.32 -8.03
C ALA A 78 19.93 -24.14 -7.09
N ILE A 79 20.26 -22.90 -6.74
CA ILE A 79 21.31 -22.62 -5.73
C ILE A 79 20.87 -23.12 -4.36
N GLN A 80 19.64 -22.79 -3.93
CA GLN A 80 19.13 -23.16 -2.61
C GLN A 80 19.06 -24.69 -2.39
N GLU A 81 18.68 -25.44 -3.42
CA GLU A 81 18.63 -26.92 -3.39
C GLU A 81 20.02 -27.55 -3.26
N GLY A 82 21.09 -26.85 -3.64
CA GLY A 82 22.47 -27.32 -3.55
C GLY A 82 23.18 -27.00 -2.23
N LEU A 83 22.56 -26.20 -1.36
CA LEU A 83 23.16 -25.80 -0.08
C LEU A 83 22.90 -26.83 1.01
N ILE A 84 23.88 -27.02 1.90
CA ILE A 84 23.65 -27.71 3.17
C ILE A 84 22.96 -26.77 4.17
N GLU A 85 22.32 -27.34 5.18
CA GLU A 85 21.51 -26.58 6.15
C GLU A 85 22.31 -25.46 6.84
N GLU A 86 23.58 -25.70 7.16
CA GLU A 86 24.47 -24.73 7.80
C GLU A 86 24.76 -23.52 6.89
N GLU A 87 25.01 -23.76 5.61
CA GLU A 87 25.23 -22.69 4.63
C GLU A 87 23.96 -21.87 4.41
N ASN A 88 22.81 -22.55 4.33
CA ASN A 88 21.50 -21.92 4.19
C ASN A 88 21.18 -21.04 5.41
N ALA A 89 21.47 -21.52 6.62
CA ALA A 89 21.30 -20.76 7.86
C ALA A 89 22.22 -19.53 7.90
N GLN A 90 23.47 -19.66 7.46
CA GLN A 90 24.43 -18.56 7.40
C GLN A 90 23.97 -17.46 6.43
N ILE A 91 23.55 -17.83 5.21
CA ILE A 91 22.99 -16.87 4.25
C ILE A 91 21.76 -16.17 4.84
N ARG A 92 20.88 -16.93 5.49
CA ARG A 92 19.67 -16.34 6.10
C ARG A 92 20.01 -15.35 7.21
N LEU A 93 21.06 -15.61 7.99
CA LEU A 93 21.54 -14.68 9.01
C LEU A 93 22.02 -13.37 8.38
N GLU A 94 22.84 -13.44 7.33
CA GLU A 94 23.34 -12.25 6.60
C GLU A 94 22.19 -11.41 6.01
N GLU A 95 21.15 -12.06 5.47
CA GLU A 95 19.96 -11.37 4.98
C GLU A 95 19.21 -10.60 6.08
N LEU A 96 19.13 -11.19 7.28
CA LEU A 96 18.47 -10.60 8.44
C LEU A 96 19.29 -9.44 9.01
N GLU A 97 20.62 -9.56 9.06
CA GLU A 97 21.50 -8.45 9.47
C GLU A 97 21.37 -7.25 8.53
N ALA A 98 21.26 -7.49 7.22
CA ALA A 98 21.04 -6.43 6.23
C ALA A 98 19.59 -5.89 6.21
N PHE A 99 18.65 -6.53 6.92
CA PHE A 99 17.22 -6.23 6.79
C PHE A 99 16.85 -4.83 7.30
N ASP A 100 17.35 -4.45 8.46
CA ASP A 100 17.05 -3.14 9.05
C ASP A 100 17.61 -2.00 8.19
N GLU A 101 18.78 -2.20 7.57
CA GLU A 101 19.35 -1.24 6.63
C GLU A 101 18.44 -1.07 5.39
N LYS A 102 17.92 -2.18 4.83
CA LYS A 102 16.95 -2.13 3.72
C LYS A 102 15.69 -1.34 4.11
N ARG A 103 15.14 -1.57 5.31
CA ARG A 103 13.96 -0.86 5.80
C ARG A 103 14.22 0.63 6.00
N LEU A 104 15.38 0.99 6.55
CA LEU A 104 15.78 2.37 6.74
C LEU A 104 15.91 3.10 5.40
N LYS A 105 16.61 2.49 4.42
CA LYS A 105 16.73 3.02 3.06
C LYS A 105 15.36 3.21 2.41
N ALA A 106 14.46 2.24 2.52
CA ALA A 106 13.10 2.34 1.98
C ALA A 106 12.28 3.47 2.64
N GLN A 107 12.42 3.65 3.95
CA GLN A 107 11.75 4.73 4.68
C GLN A 107 12.28 6.11 4.27
N GLN A 108 13.60 6.26 4.10
CA GLN A 108 14.20 7.50 3.62
C GLN A 108 13.70 7.84 2.20
N ARG A 109 13.67 6.86 1.29
CA ARG A 109 13.12 7.03 -0.07
C ARG A 109 11.65 7.46 -0.02
N LEU A 110 10.84 6.83 0.84
CA LEU A 110 9.44 7.18 1.01
C LEU A 110 9.26 8.63 1.49
N LYS A 111 10.05 9.07 2.48
CA LYS A 111 10.03 10.45 2.97
C LYS A 111 10.38 11.44 1.85
N CYS A 112 11.45 11.19 1.10
CA CYS A 112 11.84 12.02 -0.05
C CYS A 112 10.74 12.06 -1.12
N TYR A 113 10.11 10.93 -1.43
CA TYR A 113 9.01 10.85 -2.37
C TYR A 113 7.78 11.66 -1.90
N GLN A 114 7.38 11.52 -0.63
CA GLN A 114 6.29 12.29 -0.04
C GLN A 114 6.58 13.80 -0.04
N ALA A 115 7.82 14.20 0.26
CA ALA A 115 8.24 15.60 0.22
C ALA A 115 8.13 16.17 -1.21
N ARG A 116 8.55 15.41 -2.23
CA ARG A 116 8.40 15.80 -3.65
C ARG A 116 6.95 15.97 -4.05
N LEU A 117 6.08 15.03 -3.67
CA LEU A 117 4.65 15.13 -3.93
C LEU A 117 4.04 16.35 -3.24
N SER A 118 4.37 16.57 -1.96
CA SER A 118 3.88 17.71 -1.18
C SER A 118 4.31 19.04 -1.79
N ARG A 119 5.57 19.17 -2.21
CA ARG A 119 6.07 20.37 -2.90
C ARG A 119 5.34 20.61 -4.22
N SER A 120 5.11 19.55 -5.01
CA SER A 120 4.40 19.65 -6.28
C SER A 120 2.94 20.09 -6.09
N PHE A 121 2.23 19.47 -5.14
CA PHE A 121 0.85 19.78 -4.82
C PHE A 121 0.71 21.21 -4.26
N ASN A 122 1.57 21.59 -3.32
CA ASN A 122 1.54 22.90 -2.67
C ASN A 122 2.06 24.04 -3.55
N LYS A 123 2.64 23.77 -4.73
CA LYS A 123 3.23 24.80 -5.61
C LYS A 123 2.25 25.93 -5.99
N ARG A 124 0.94 25.65 -6.03
CA ARG A 124 -0.11 26.64 -6.36
C ARG A 124 -1.03 26.96 -5.18
N VAL A 125 -0.77 26.37 -4.02
CA VAL A 125 -1.59 26.57 -2.82
C VAL A 125 -1.15 27.87 -2.16
N HIS A 126 -2.04 28.85 -2.13
CA HIS A 126 -1.85 30.05 -1.30
C HIS A 126 -2.26 29.71 0.13
N LEU A 127 -1.29 29.67 1.04
CA LEU A 127 -1.57 29.45 2.45
C LEU A 127 -2.36 30.64 2.99
N ARG A 128 -3.52 30.37 3.60
CA ARG A 128 -4.29 31.37 4.36
C ARG A 128 -4.19 31.00 5.84
N SER A 129 -3.75 31.94 6.66
CA SER A 129 -3.92 31.88 8.11
C SER A 129 -5.26 32.52 8.47
N PHE A 130 -5.91 31.97 9.49
CA PHE A 130 -7.17 32.48 10.04
C PHE A 130 -6.97 32.75 11.53
N GLN A 131 -7.57 33.83 12.03
CA GLN A 131 -7.61 34.20 13.44
C GLN A 131 -9.00 33.97 14.02
N VAL A 132 -9.07 33.89 15.36
CA VAL A 132 -10.35 33.80 16.06
C VAL A 132 -11.15 35.08 15.77
N GLY A 133 -12.34 34.92 15.18
CA GLY A 133 -13.20 36.02 14.74
C GLY A 133 -13.32 36.18 13.22
N ASP A 134 -12.45 35.53 12.44
CA ASP A 134 -12.53 35.56 10.97
C ASP A 134 -13.77 34.82 10.45
N LEU A 135 -14.52 35.46 9.55
CA LEU A 135 -15.60 34.82 8.82
C LEU A 135 -15.04 33.93 7.71
N VAL A 136 -15.21 32.62 7.86
CA VAL A 136 -14.77 31.62 6.88
C VAL A 136 -15.95 30.89 6.25
N LEU A 137 -15.85 30.60 4.95
CA LEU A 137 -16.83 29.80 4.25
C LEU A 137 -16.62 28.31 4.58
N ALA A 138 -17.57 27.72 5.30
CA ALA A 138 -17.56 26.30 5.57
C ALA A 138 -18.22 25.53 4.42
N VAL A 139 -17.46 24.66 3.76
CA VAL A 139 -18.02 23.72 2.79
C VAL A 139 -18.80 22.63 3.53
N ARG A 140 -20.13 22.75 3.53
CA ARG A 140 -21.00 21.65 3.95
C ARG A 140 -21.10 20.65 2.81
N ARG A 141 -20.42 19.51 2.93
CA ARG A 141 -20.65 18.36 2.04
C ARG A 141 -21.85 17.59 2.60
N PRO A 142 -23.06 17.68 2.00
CA PRO A 142 -24.13 16.78 2.37
C PRO A 142 -23.62 15.36 2.09
N ILE A 143 -23.71 14.48 3.09
CA ILE A 143 -23.63 13.04 2.81
C ILE A 143 -24.85 12.78 1.94
N ILE A 144 -24.66 12.64 0.63
CA ILE A 144 -25.74 12.20 -0.25
C ILE A 144 -25.99 10.74 0.14
N THR A 145 -26.88 10.53 1.10
CA THR A 145 -27.50 9.25 1.36
C THR A 145 -28.46 9.01 0.20
N THR A 146 -27.97 8.44 -0.91
CA THR A 146 -28.83 7.78 -1.89
C THR A 146 -29.36 6.48 -1.30
N HIS A 147 -30.07 6.59 -0.19
CA HIS A 147 -31.06 5.65 0.28
C HIS A 147 -31.85 6.36 1.38
N ARG A 148 -33.17 6.35 1.22
CA ARG A 148 -34.18 6.94 2.10
C ARG A 148 -33.88 6.63 3.58
N MET A 149 -33.30 7.58 4.31
CA MET A 149 -33.29 7.59 5.78
C MET A 149 -34.23 8.68 6.26
N GLU A 150 -35.49 8.61 5.81
CA GLU A 150 -36.57 9.37 6.44
C GLU A 150 -36.64 8.92 7.90
N ASN A 151 -36.53 9.89 8.82
CA ASN A 151 -36.91 9.78 10.24
C ASN A 151 -35.91 9.25 11.28
N LYS A 152 -34.60 9.53 11.17
CA LYS A 152 -33.66 9.23 12.28
C LYS A 152 -33.15 10.41 13.12
N PHE A 153 -33.48 11.64 12.78
CA PHE A 153 -33.04 12.80 13.56
C PHE A 153 -34.12 13.88 13.66
N LEU A 154 -35.12 13.65 14.49
CA LEU A 154 -35.89 14.74 15.11
C LEU A 154 -35.25 15.05 16.46
N ARG A 155 -34.82 16.30 16.65
CA ARG A 155 -34.36 16.84 17.93
C ARG A 155 -35.61 17.34 18.67
N LYS A 156 -35.85 16.85 19.89
CA LYS A 156 -36.72 17.54 20.86
C LYS A 156 -35.98 18.73 21.44
#